data_AF-A0A812SEH2-F1
#
_entry.id   AF-A0A812SEH2-F1
#
_cell.length_a   1.000
_cell.length_b   1.000
_cell.length_c   1.000
_cell.angle_alpha   90.00
_cell.angle_beta   90.00
_cell.angle_gamma   90.00
#
_symmetry.space_group_name_H-M   'P 1'
#
loop_
_entity.id
_entity.type
_entity.pdbx_description
1 polymer ?
#
loop_
_entity_poly.entity_id
_entity_poly.type
_entity_poly.pdbx_seq_one_letter_code
_entity_poly.pdbx_strand_id
1 'polypeptide(L)'
;FGNALIEAFYYRKPVLVNRYSIFVSDIEPKGFKVITMNGYMTRDVVQKVRAVIDDPEYREQMVEHNYELGKRFFSYAVLRRKLRALVTNGGSARRTTNQRRYTKHRRPTPPDRHLRRNNGLSLADRVTSLTVRLRRIYGDRADEALRAMEAEFADLSAAPTDEAGPRWNERDVVLITYADQLRSDEGAQSPLVALREWLVENGLEKVLSTVHLLPFCPYSSDDGFSVIDYLAVDPDSGTWEDIAALGEPFELMFDLVLNHISQHSEWYAAYKRGESPYDRFFIEADPALDYTQVTRPRSLPLLTAVETSRGPRHVWTTFSDDQIDLNYGEPLVLARMLRILVEYAMRGARIVRLDAITYLWKRLGTTCVHLPETHEVVKLMRDVLAAYSPRTLVLTETNVPHVENISYFGQLDPRTGEADEAHMVYQFSLPPLLLEAFLSGDATALRDWLTNLDPPPPGCT
;
A
#
# COMPACT_ATOMS: atom_id res chain seq x y z
N PHE A 1 21.93 -11.98 -14.32
CA PHE A 1 22.62 -10.91 -13.58
C PHE A 1 21.65 -9.76 -13.42
N GLY A 2 21.39 -9.35 -12.19
CA GLY A 2 20.30 -8.45 -11.81
C GLY A 2 19.00 -9.16 -11.40
N ASN A 3 18.97 -10.50 -11.37
CA ASN A 3 17.85 -11.26 -10.85
C ASN A 3 18.33 -11.99 -9.59
N ALA A 4 17.78 -11.64 -8.43
CA ALA A 4 18.20 -12.13 -7.13
C ALA A 4 18.15 -13.66 -7.01
N LEU A 5 17.19 -14.32 -7.67
CA LEU A 5 17.09 -15.79 -7.68
C LEU A 5 18.27 -16.42 -8.41
N ILE A 6 18.65 -15.88 -9.58
CA ILE A 6 19.79 -16.39 -10.36
C ILE A 6 21.11 -16.15 -9.61
N GLU A 7 21.21 -15.03 -8.91
CA GLU A 7 22.39 -14.71 -8.10
C GLU A 7 22.49 -15.66 -6.90
N ALA A 8 21.38 -15.96 -6.22
CA ALA A 8 21.34 -16.96 -5.14
C ALA A 8 21.89 -18.32 -5.60
N PHE A 9 21.55 -18.77 -6.81
CA PHE A 9 22.12 -20.00 -7.38
C PHE A 9 23.63 -19.88 -7.61
N TYR A 10 24.12 -18.73 -8.07
CA TYR A 10 25.55 -18.50 -8.26
C TYR A 10 26.33 -18.49 -6.94
N TYR A 11 25.71 -18.02 -5.86
CA TYR A 11 26.28 -18.02 -4.50
C TYR A 11 26.01 -19.30 -3.71
N ARG A 12 25.56 -20.38 -4.37
CA ARG A 12 25.27 -21.68 -3.74
C ARG A 12 24.34 -21.56 -2.53
N LYS A 13 23.31 -20.73 -2.65
CA LYS A 13 22.29 -20.60 -1.62
C LYS A 13 21.12 -21.55 -1.90
N PRO A 14 20.61 -22.28 -0.90
CA PRO A 14 19.34 -22.97 -1.04
C PRO A 14 18.21 -21.93 -1.19
N VAL A 15 17.19 -22.25 -1.99
CA VAL A 15 16.12 -21.29 -2.29
C VAL A 15 14.74 -21.93 -2.19
N LEU A 16 13.84 -21.23 -1.48
CA LEU A 16 12.40 -21.40 -1.57
C LEU A 16 11.85 -20.35 -2.55
N VAL A 17 11.05 -20.78 -3.51
CA VAL A 17 10.49 -19.92 -4.56
C VAL A 17 8.96 -19.97 -4.50
N ASN A 18 8.32 -18.82 -4.26
CA ASN A 18 6.91 -18.65 -4.64
C ASN A 18 6.83 -18.62 -6.17
N ARG A 19 6.04 -19.51 -6.77
CA ARG A 19 6.00 -19.66 -8.23
C ARG A 19 5.40 -18.41 -8.88
N TYR A 20 6.21 -17.72 -9.69
CA TYR A 20 5.80 -16.60 -10.53
C TYR A 20 6.00 -16.94 -12.01
N SER A 21 5.31 -16.20 -12.89
CA SER A 21 5.22 -16.49 -14.33
C SER A 21 6.59 -16.72 -15.00
N ILE A 22 7.55 -15.83 -14.76
CA ILE A 22 8.90 -15.91 -15.34
C ILE A 22 9.68 -17.12 -14.79
N PHE A 23 9.53 -17.46 -13.51
CA PHE A 23 10.16 -18.66 -12.95
C PHE A 23 9.64 -19.91 -13.67
N VAL A 24 8.32 -20.02 -13.82
CA VAL A 24 7.65 -21.17 -14.45
C VAL A 24 8.03 -21.30 -15.93
N SER A 25 8.14 -20.19 -16.68
CA SER A 25 8.45 -20.25 -18.10
C SER A 25 9.94 -20.47 -18.39
N ASP A 26 10.82 -19.81 -17.64
CA ASP A 26 12.21 -19.62 -18.08
C ASP A 26 13.21 -20.43 -17.25
N ILE A 27 12.93 -20.67 -15.97
CA ILE A 27 13.88 -21.22 -14.99
C ILE A 27 13.52 -22.66 -14.64
N GLU A 28 12.28 -22.91 -14.23
CA GLU A 28 11.80 -24.22 -13.82
C GLU A 28 12.07 -25.32 -14.87
N PRO A 29 11.84 -25.11 -16.18
CA PRO A 29 12.11 -26.13 -17.20
C PRO A 29 13.60 -26.48 -17.35
N LYS A 30 14.51 -25.72 -16.74
CA LYS A 30 15.96 -26.01 -16.74
C LYS A 30 16.36 -27.02 -15.67
N GLY A 31 15.43 -27.40 -14.78
CA GLY A 31 15.64 -28.44 -13.78
C GLY A 31 16.38 -27.95 -12.53
N PHE A 32 16.26 -26.67 -12.18
CA PHE A 32 16.77 -26.16 -10.90
C PHE A 32 16.06 -26.89 -9.74
N LYS A 33 16.84 -27.35 -8.77
CA LYS A 33 16.34 -27.96 -7.53
C LYS A 33 16.04 -26.85 -6.54
N VAL A 34 14.78 -26.42 -6.50
CA VAL A 34 14.30 -25.45 -5.52
C VAL A 34 13.07 -26.00 -4.82
N ILE A 35 12.82 -25.53 -3.60
CA ILE A 35 11.54 -25.76 -2.95
C ILE A 35 10.57 -24.76 -3.59
N THR A 36 9.40 -25.23 -4.02
CA THR A 36 8.39 -24.35 -4.63
C THR A 36 7.15 -24.28 -3.76
N MET A 37 6.52 -23.10 -3.74
CA MET A 37 5.17 -22.90 -3.21
C MET A 37 4.30 -22.18 -4.24
N ASN A 38 2.98 -22.33 -4.13
CA ASN A 38 1.99 -21.67 -5.00
C ASN A 38 1.14 -20.73 -4.14
N GLY A 39 1.64 -19.52 -3.90
CA GLY A 39 0.97 -18.52 -3.06
C GLY A 39 1.13 -18.76 -1.55
N TYR A 40 0.92 -19.98 -1.08
CA TYR A 40 0.84 -20.29 0.35
C TYR A 40 1.85 -21.32 0.83
N MET A 41 2.29 -21.17 2.08
CA MET A 41 3.15 -22.13 2.78
C MET A 41 2.31 -23.32 3.26
N THR A 42 2.72 -24.54 2.92
CA THR A 42 2.05 -25.77 3.38
C THR A 42 2.96 -26.59 4.31
N ARG A 43 2.39 -27.53 5.07
CA ARG A 43 3.21 -28.44 5.92
C ARG A 43 4.25 -29.22 5.10
N ASP A 44 3.91 -29.63 3.89
CA ASP A 44 4.84 -30.29 2.96
C ASP A 44 5.99 -29.36 2.55
N VAL A 45 5.70 -28.08 2.23
CA VAL A 45 6.73 -27.08 1.93
C VAL A 45 7.64 -26.87 3.15
N VAL A 46 7.08 -26.75 4.35
CA VAL A 46 7.85 -26.60 5.60
C VAL A 46 8.74 -27.83 5.85
N GLN A 47 8.23 -29.04 5.63
CA GLN A 47 9.02 -30.27 5.76
C GLN A 47 10.19 -30.31 4.76
N LYS A 48 9.96 -29.90 3.51
CA LYS A 48 11.02 -29.78 2.49
C LYS A 48 12.07 -28.74 2.89
N VAL A 49 11.65 -27.61 3.47
CA VAL A 49 12.57 -26.58 4.00
C VAL A 49 13.41 -27.13 5.14
N ARG A 50 12.78 -27.82 6.10
CA ARG A 50 13.48 -28.49 7.20
C ARG A 50 14.50 -29.50 6.69
N ALA A 51 14.14 -30.33 5.70
CA ALA A 51 15.09 -31.28 5.12
C ALA A 51 16.34 -30.59 4.55
N VAL A 52 16.22 -29.42 3.91
CA VAL A 52 17.39 -28.65 3.41
C VAL A 52 18.21 -28.03 4.54
N ILE A 53 17.59 -27.68 5.67
CA ILE A 53 18.28 -27.11 6.83
C ILE A 53 19.05 -28.23 7.57
N ASP A 54 18.38 -29.36 7.81
CA ASP A 54 18.82 -30.43 8.70
C ASP A 54 19.72 -31.47 8.01
N ASP A 55 19.69 -31.58 6.67
CA ASP A 55 20.54 -32.48 5.88
C ASP A 55 21.59 -31.68 5.07
N PRO A 56 22.84 -31.58 5.58
CA PRO A 56 23.91 -30.86 4.90
C PRO A 56 24.29 -31.45 3.55
N GLU A 57 24.21 -32.78 3.38
CA GLU A 57 24.61 -33.46 2.16
C GLU A 57 23.58 -33.20 1.05
N TYR A 58 22.29 -33.34 1.38
CA TYR A 58 21.22 -32.98 0.46
C TYR A 58 21.29 -31.50 0.04
N ARG A 59 21.57 -30.60 1.00
CA ARG A 59 21.76 -29.17 0.72
C ARG A 59 22.94 -28.93 -0.22
N GLU A 60 24.09 -29.55 0.02
CA GLU A 60 25.28 -29.39 -0.82
C GLU A 60 25.03 -29.87 -2.26
N GLN A 61 24.41 -31.04 -2.42
CA GLN A 61 24.02 -31.57 -3.73
C GLN A 61 23.03 -30.65 -4.46
N MET A 62 22.06 -30.07 -3.73
CA MET A 62 21.10 -29.12 -4.28
C MET A 62 21.79 -27.86 -4.81
N VAL A 63 22.62 -27.22 -3.98
CA VAL A 63 23.23 -25.93 -4.34
C VAL A 63 24.29 -26.07 -5.42
N GLU A 64 25.04 -27.18 -5.46
CA GLU A 64 26.02 -27.41 -6.52
C GLU A 64 25.35 -27.71 -7.87
N HIS A 65 24.26 -28.50 -7.87
CA HIS A 65 23.45 -28.73 -9.06
C HIS A 65 22.90 -27.41 -9.63
N ASN A 66 22.37 -26.55 -8.76
CA ASN A 66 21.87 -25.24 -9.17
C ASN A 66 22.97 -24.30 -9.67
N TYR A 67 24.15 -24.32 -9.03
CA TYR A 67 25.30 -23.55 -9.46
C TYR A 67 25.74 -23.93 -10.89
N GLU A 68 25.84 -25.22 -11.18
CA GLU A 68 26.24 -25.70 -12.51
C GLU A 68 25.17 -25.40 -13.58
N LEU A 69 23.88 -25.53 -13.25
CA LEU A 69 22.79 -25.08 -14.14
C LEU A 69 22.83 -23.56 -14.37
N GLY A 70 23.09 -22.78 -13.32
CA GLY A 70 23.26 -21.32 -13.39
C GLY A 70 24.39 -20.95 -14.35
N LYS A 71 25.54 -21.61 -14.24
CA LYS A 71 26.67 -21.45 -15.18
C LYS A 71 26.29 -21.82 -16.61
N ARG A 72 25.56 -22.92 -16.80
CA ARG A 72 25.19 -23.45 -18.11
C ARG A 72 24.17 -22.57 -18.85
N PHE A 73 23.20 -22.01 -18.14
CA PHE A 73 22.03 -21.34 -18.75
C PHE A 73 21.99 -19.82 -18.54
N PHE A 74 22.60 -19.30 -17.47
CA PHE A 74 22.43 -17.90 -17.07
C PHE A 74 23.76 -17.15 -16.79
N SER A 75 24.91 -17.70 -17.24
CA SER A 75 26.21 -17.05 -17.10
C SER A 75 26.45 -15.92 -18.11
N TYR A 76 27.43 -15.08 -17.81
CA TYR A 76 27.88 -14.01 -18.72
C TYR A 76 28.32 -14.55 -20.09
N ALA A 77 28.87 -15.77 -20.14
CA ALA A 77 29.21 -16.45 -21.39
C ALA A 77 27.96 -16.76 -22.23
N VAL A 78 26.85 -17.17 -21.61
CA VAL A 78 25.57 -17.37 -22.30
C VAL A 78 24.99 -16.04 -22.78
N LEU A 79 25.03 -15.00 -21.94
CA LEU A 79 24.60 -13.66 -22.32
C LEU A 79 25.39 -13.15 -23.53
N ARG A 80 26.72 -13.25 -23.51
CA ARG A 80 27.60 -12.85 -24.62
C ARG A 80 27.28 -13.62 -25.90
N ARG A 81 27.00 -14.92 -25.80
CA ARG A 81 26.61 -15.76 -26.94
C ARG A 81 25.25 -15.36 -27.51
N LYS A 82 24.24 -15.13 -26.65
CA LYS A 82 22.90 -14.69 -27.06
C LYS A 82 22.91 -13.28 -27.63
N LEU A 83 23.65 -12.35 -27.02
CA LEU A 83 23.82 -10.99 -27.52
C LEU A 83 24.52 -10.97 -28.88
N ARG A 84 25.56 -11.79 -29.08
CA ARG A 84 26.16 -11.96 -30.41
C ARG A 84 25.13 -12.42 -31.44
N ALA A 85 24.30 -13.41 -31.11
CA ALA A 85 23.27 -13.91 -32.00
C ALA A 85 22.15 -12.88 -32.29
N LEU A 86 21.77 -12.08 -31.29
CA LEU A 86 20.76 -11.03 -31.43
C LEU A 86 21.28 -9.81 -32.21
N VAL A 87 22.55 -9.45 -32.03
CA VAL A 87 23.21 -8.36 -32.75
C VAL A 87 23.46 -8.72 -34.22
N THR A 88 23.64 -10.01 -34.54
CA THR A 88 23.78 -10.47 -35.93
C THR A 88 22.45 -10.75 -36.64
N ASN A 89 21.36 -11.04 -35.91
CA ASN A 89 20.06 -11.44 -36.47
C ASN A 89 18.92 -10.51 -36.03
N GLY A 90 19.09 -9.19 -36.18
CA GLY A 90 18.03 -8.24 -35.90
C GLY A 90 16.81 -8.45 -36.82
N GLY A 91 15.63 -8.66 -36.23
CA GLY A 91 14.36 -8.39 -36.91
C GLY A 91 13.24 -9.42 -36.68
N SER A 92 12.13 -8.93 -36.10
CA SER A 92 10.75 -9.45 -36.19
C SER A 92 10.22 -10.40 -35.10
N ALA A 93 9.13 -9.94 -34.44
CA ALA A 93 7.85 -10.63 -34.15
C ALA A 93 7.30 -10.19 -32.77
N ARG A 94 6.29 -9.31 -32.74
CA ARG A 94 4.82 -9.55 -32.72
C ARG A 94 4.24 -9.83 -31.32
N ARG A 95 3.43 -8.86 -30.87
CA ARG A 95 2.47 -8.90 -29.76
C ARG A 95 1.43 -9.99 -29.96
N THR A 96 1.07 -10.66 -28.87
CA THR A 96 -0.18 -11.45 -28.75
C THR A 96 -0.91 -11.04 -27.49
N THR A 97 -2.13 -10.53 -27.68
CA THR A 97 -3.15 -10.26 -26.67
C THR A 97 -3.87 -11.55 -26.27
N ASN A 98 -4.28 -11.67 -25.00
CA ASN A 98 -5.27 -12.66 -24.59
C ASN A 98 -6.20 -12.05 -23.53
N GLN A 99 -7.46 -11.82 -23.92
CA GLN A 99 -8.58 -11.50 -23.04
C GLN A 99 -9.15 -12.79 -22.44
N ARG A 100 -9.48 -12.79 -21.14
CA ARG A 100 -10.43 -13.74 -20.56
C ARG A 100 -11.57 -12.99 -19.86
N ARG A 101 -12.80 -13.38 -20.22
CA ARG A 101 -14.07 -12.88 -19.70
C ARG A 101 -14.32 -13.45 -18.29
N TYR A 102 -14.76 -12.59 -17.36
CA TYR A 102 -15.41 -13.01 -16.12
C TYR A 102 -16.90 -12.61 -16.13
N THR A 103 -17.73 -13.54 -15.66
CA THR A 103 -19.19 -13.45 -15.58
C THR A 103 -19.66 -12.76 -14.30
N LYS A 104 -20.73 -11.97 -14.46
CA LYS A 104 -21.37 -11.09 -13.48
C LYS A 104 -22.08 -11.88 -12.37
N HIS A 105 -21.81 -11.57 -11.10
CA HIS A 105 -22.68 -11.94 -9.98
C HIS A 105 -23.20 -10.68 -9.27
N ARG A 106 -24.53 -10.61 -9.14
CA ARG A 106 -25.26 -9.58 -8.40
C ARG A 106 -25.05 -9.81 -6.91
N ARG A 107 -24.74 -8.75 -6.16
CA ARG A 107 -24.84 -8.74 -4.69
C ARG A 107 -26.10 -7.99 -4.22
N PRO A 108 -26.61 -8.32 -3.02
CA PRO A 108 -27.82 -7.73 -2.44
C PRO A 108 -27.54 -6.42 -1.69
N THR A 109 -28.59 -5.63 -1.52
CA THR A 109 -28.67 -4.33 -0.85
C THR A 109 -28.38 -4.45 0.66
N PRO A 110 -27.66 -3.51 1.29
CA PRO A 110 -27.45 -3.50 2.74
C PRO A 110 -28.71 -3.00 3.48
N PRO A 111 -28.91 -3.40 4.75
CA PRO A 111 -30.09 -3.01 5.52
C PRO A 111 -29.94 -1.61 6.12
N ASP A 112 -31.09 -0.92 6.20
CA ASP A 112 -31.33 0.35 6.88
C ASP A 112 -30.76 0.36 8.32
N ARG A 113 -29.98 1.39 8.67
CA ARG A 113 -29.61 1.67 10.06
C ARG A 113 -29.95 3.09 10.45
N HIS A 114 -30.62 3.17 11.60
CA HIS A 114 -31.23 4.33 12.21
C HIS A 114 -30.28 5.54 12.37
N LEU A 115 -30.71 6.69 11.83
CA LEU A 115 -30.15 8.00 12.13
C LEU A 115 -30.23 8.30 13.63
N ARG A 116 -29.08 8.42 14.28
CA ARG A 116 -28.97 9.19 15.53
C ARG A 116 -28.63 10.63 15.16
N ARG A 117 -29.48 11.57 15.62
CA ARG A 117 -29.35 13.01 15.34
C ARG A 117 -28.05 13.57 15.95
N ASN A 118 -27.34 14.33 15.14
CA ASN A 118 -26.09 15.02 15.47
C ASN A 118 -26.31 16.14 16.50
N ASN A 119 -25.39 16.26 17.47
CA ASN A 119 -25.26 17.46 18.32
C ASN A 119 -24.87 18.63 17.39
N GLY A 120 -25.66 19.72 17.40
CA GLY A 120 -25.70 20.81 16.40
C GLY A 120 -24.47 21.71 16.23
N LEU A 121 -23.25 21.15 16.21
CA LEU A 121 -22.02 21.80 15.76
C LEU A 121 -21.78 21.49 14.28
N SER A 122 -21.41 22.50 13.49
CA SER A 122 -21.02 22.32 12.08
C SER A 122 -19.69 21.57 11.97
N LEU A 123 -19.38 21.05 10.78
CA LEU A 123 -18.08 20.39 10.53
C LEU A 123 -16.91 21.36 10.76
N ALA A 124 -17.07 22.63 10.35
CA ALA A 124 -16.08 23.68 10.57
C ALA A 124 -15.88 24.01 12.06
N ASP A 125 -16.91 23.88 12.90
CA ASP A 125 -16.77 24.05 14.35
C ASP A 125 -15.97 22.89 14.97
N ARG A 126 -16.15 21.68 14.44
CA ARG A 126 -15.44 20.47 14.90
C ARG A 126 -13.98 20.46 14.47
N VAL A 127 -13.71 20.88 13.24
CA VAL A 127 -12.38 20.91 12.64
C VAL A 127 -12.00 22.37 12.43
N THR A 128 -11.49 23.03 13.47
CA THR A 128 -11.29 24.50 13.50
C THR A 128 -10.36 25.01 12.39
N SER A 129 -9.43 24.18 11.92
CA SER A 129 -8.48 24.47 10.83
C SER A 129 -9.06 24.24 9.42
N LEU A 130 -10.24 23.63 9.30
CA LEU A 130 -10.80 23.11 8.05
C LEU A 130 -10.80 24.17 6.94
N THR A 131 -11.44 25.30 7.18
CA THR A 131 -11.56 26.38 6.18
C THR A 131 -10.19 26.92 5.76
N VAL A 132 -9.22 26.98 6.68
CA VAL A 132 -7.85 27.44 6.37
C VAL A 132 -7.15 26.44 5.46
N ARG A 133 -7.22 25.14 5.77
CA ARG A 133 -6.59 24.09 4.94
C ARG A 133 -7.23 24.01 3.56
N LEU A 134 -8.56 24.02 3.49
CA LEU A 134 -9.27 23.99 2.21
C LEU A 134 -8.91 25.18 1.31
N ARG A 135 -8.70 26.38 1.88
CA ARG A 135 -8.19 27.53 1.12
C ARG A 135 -6.77 27.33 0.61
N ARG A 136 -5.89 26.69 1.37
CA ARG A 136 -4.53 26.38 0.91
C ARG A 136 -4.51 25.32 -0.21
N ILE A 137 -5.40 24.34 -0.13
CA ILE A 137 -5.50 23.25 -1.12
C ILE A 137 -6.19 23.72 -2.41
N TYR A 138 -7.34 24.41 -2.28
CA TYR A 138 -8.25 24.67 -3.40
C TYR A 138 -8.42 26.14 -3.79
N GLY A 139 -7.85 27.09 -3.04
CA GLY A 139 -7.99 28.52 -3.33
C GLY A 139 -9.46 28.93 -3.43
N ASP A 140 -9.86 29.43 -4.60
CA ASP A 140 -11.22 29.90 -4.89
C ASP A 140 -12.30 28.80 -4.80
N ARG A 141 -11.91 27.52 -4.88
CA ARG A 141 -12.83 26.38 -4.74
C ARG A 141 -12.98 25.89 -3.29
N ALA A 142 -12.42 26.60 -2.30
CA ALA A 142 -12.50 26.18 -0.89
C ALA A 142 -13.95 26.03 -0.38
N ASP A 143 -14.86 26.93 -0.77
CA ASP A 143 -16.27 26.85 -0.34
C ASP A 143 -17.01 25.67 -1.00
N GLU A 144 -16.61 25.28 -2.22
CA GLU A 144 -17.09 24.05 -2.87
C GLU A 144 -16.63 22.83 -2.10
N ALA A 145 -15.35 22.80 -1.72
CA ALA A 145 -14.77 21.73 -0.92
C ALA A 145 -15.43 21.59 0.45
N LEU A 146 -15.70 22.71 1.13
CA LEU A 146 -16.38 22.70 2.42
C LEU A 146 -17.78 22.07 2.30
N ARG A 147 -18.57 22.49 1.31
CA ARG A 147 -19.91 21.92 1.09
C ARG A 147 -19.85 20.42 0.75
N ALA A 148 -18.88 19.99 -0.05
CA ALA A 148 -18.68 18.57 -0.36
C ALA A 148 -18.37 17.77 0.91
N MET A 149 -17.48 18.28 1.77
CA MET A 149 -17.15 17.64 3.04
C MET A 149 -18.34 17.62 4.01
N GLU A 150 -19.07 18.72 4.17
CA GLU A 150 -20.26 18.77 5.03
C GLU A 150 -21.32 17.76 4.59
N ALA A 151 -21.51 17.58 3.28
CA ALA A 151 -22.45 16.59 2.74
C ALA A 151 -21.99 15.15 3.01
N GLU A 152 -20.72 14.82 2.77
CA GLU A 152 -20.15 13.47 2.98
C GLU A 152 -20.03 13.10 4.47
N PHE A 153 -20.07 14.08 5.38
CA PHE A 153 -19.93 13.89 6.83
C PHE A 153 -21.24 14.08 7.61
N ALA A 154 -22.35 14.37 6.93
CA ALA A 154 -23.61 14.78 7.56
C ALA A 154 -24.19 13.72 8.53
N ASP A 155 -24.00 12.44 8.22
CA ASP A 155 -24.45 11.28 9.00
C ASP A 155 -23.42 10.80 10.03
N LEU A 156 -22.19 11.34 10.03
CA LEU A 156 -21.18 10.98 11.02
C LEU A 156 -21.44 11.70 12.34
N SER A 157 -21.49 10.91 13.41
CA SER A 157 -21.38 11.42 14.78
C SER A 157 -19.94 11.27 15.27
N ALA A 158 -19.42 12.28 15.97
CA ALA A 158 -18.14 12.16 16.66
C ALA A 158 -18.18 11.01 17.67
N ALA A 159 -17.10 10.23 17.74
CA ALA A 159 -16.93 9.25 18.82
C ALA A 159 -16.83 9.98 20.17
N PRO A 160 -17.22 9.33 21.28
CA PRO A 160 -16.93 9.84 22.62
C PRO A 160 -15.43 10.11 22.75
N THR A 161 -15.07 11.25 23.34
CA THR A 161 -13.69 11.56 23.73
C THR A 161 -13.31 10.73 24.95
N ASP A 162 -13.01 9.44 24.75
CA ASP A 162 -12.29 8.67 25.75
C ASP A 162 -10.79 8.90 25.56
N GLU A 163 -10.27 9.93 26.24
CA GLU A 163 -8.83 10.05 26.45
C GLU A 163 -8.44 9.49 27.81
N ALA A 164 -7.53 8.51 27.81
CA ALA A 164 -6.46 8.39 28.79
C ALA A 164 -5.50 7.26 28.38
N GLY A 165 -4.48 7.59 27.59
CA GLY A 165 -3.36 6.68 27.33
C GLY A 165 -2.29 7.32 26.45
N PRO A 166 -1.00 6.96 26.61
CA PRO A 166 0.04 7.40 25.68
C PRO A 166 -0.29 6.97 24.26
N ARG A 167 0.14 7.74 23.25
CA ARG A 167 -0.08 7.38 21.83
C ARG A 167 0.69 6.10 21.46
N TRP A 168 1.91 5.98 21.97
CA TRP A 168 2.79 4.82 21.86
C TRP A 168 3.84 4.87 22.99
N ASN A 169 4.64 3.81 23.14
CA ASN A 169 5.84 3.73 23.96
C ASN A 169 6.85 2.72 23.37
N GLU A 170 8.01 2.57 24.01
CA GLU A 170 9.10 1.71 23.53
C GLU A 170 8.80 0.20 23.51
N ARG A 171 7.65 -0.22 24.07
CA ARG A 171 7.19 -1.61 24.07
C ARG A 171 6.20 -1.92 22.96
N ASP A 172 5.83 -0.92 22.15
CA ASP A 172 4.94 -1.16 21.02
C ASP A 172 5.65 -1.96 19.94
N VAL A 173 5.01 -3.06 19.53
CA VAL A 173 5.51 -3.97 18.50
C VAL A 173 4.39 -4.22 17.51
N VAL A 174 4.64 -3.88 16.24
CA VAL A 174 3.70 -4.03 15.13
C VAL A 174 4.04 -5.28 14.34
N LEU A 175 3.07 -6.19 14.18
CA LEU A 175 3.13 -7.29 13.22
C LEU A 175 2.50 -6.84 11.90
N ILE A 176 3.28 -6.84 10.81
CA ILE A 176 2.76 -6.61 9.45
C ILE A 176 2.45 -7.95 8.81
N THR A 177 1.22 -8.15 8.36
CA THR A 177 0.79 -9.40 7.73
C THR A 177 -0.34 -9.18 6.73
N TYR A 178 -0.42 -10.05 5.73
CA TYR A 178 -1.64 -10.19 4.91
C TYR A 178 -2.75 -10.84 5.73
N ALA A 179 -4.00 -10.46 5.45
CA ALA A 179 -5.19 -11.04 6.08
C ALA A 179 -5.30 -12.55 5.81
N ASP A 180 -4.77 -13.02 4.68
CA ASP A 180 -4.81 -14.42 4.26
C ASP A 180 -3.49 -15.17 4.40
N GLN A 181 -2.53 -14.60 5.15
CA GLN A 181 -1.22 -15.19 5.40
C GLN A 181 -1.31 -16.56 6.07
N LEU A 182 -2.33 -16.75 6.92
CA LEU A 182 -2.66 -18.02 7.58
C LEU A 182 -4.07 -18.44 7.15
N ARG A 183 -4.20 -19.72 6.79
CA ARG A 183 -5.48 -20.31 6.37
C ARG A 183 -5.73 -21.58 7.18
N SER A 184 -6.99 -21.79 7.55
CA SER A 184 -7.43 -23.04 8.16
C SER A 184 -7.35 -24.19 7.14
N ASP A 185 -7.06 -25.40 7.63
CA ASP A 185 -7.14 -26.60 6.80
C ASP A 185 -8.60 -26.75 6.30
N GLU A 186 -8.75 -27.11 5.01
CA GLU A 186 -10.05 -27.32 4.35
C GLU A 186 -11.01 -26.11 4.29
N GLY A 187 -10.55 -24.91 4.67
CA GLY A 187 -11.37 -23.69 4.60
C GLY A 187 -12.52 -23.66 5.62
N ALA A 188 -12.35 -24.34 6.76
CA ALA A 188 -13.36 -24.41 7.82
C ALA A 188 -13.70 -23.04 8.43
N GLN A 189 -12.76 -22.09 8.38
CA GLN A 189 -12.88 -20.72 8.91
C GLN A 189 -12.23 -19.72 7.94
N SER A 190 -12.67 -18.46 8.00
CA SER A 190 -12.05 -17.37 7.24
C SER A 190 -10.58 -17.20 7.64
N PRO A 191 -9.70 -16.75 6.72
CA PRO A 191 -8.30 -16.52 7.06
C PRO A 191 -8.06 -15.53 8.20
N LEU A 192 -8.90 -14.50 8.34
CA LEU A 192 -8.83 -13.56 9.48
C LEU A 192 -9.09 -14.25 10.82
N VAL A 193 -10.07 -15.16 10.89
CA VAL A 193 -10.32 -15.96 12.10
C VAL A 193 -9.13 -16.87 12.39
N ALA A 194 -8.60 -17.56 11.38
CA ALA A 194 -7.44 -18.43 11.54
C ALA A 194 -6.19 -17.66 12.02
N LEU A 195 -5.97 -16.45 11.51
CA LEU A 195 -4.90 -15.56 11.95
C LEU A 195 -5.08 -15.18 13.42
N ARG A 196 -6.26 -14.69 13.82
CA ARG A 196 -6.55 -14.31 15.20
C ARG A 196 -6.33 -15.47 16.17
N GLU A 197 -6.92 -16.63 15.87
CA GLU A 197 -6.81 -17.82 16.72
C GLU A 197 -5.35 -18.24 16.87
N TRP A 198 -4.60 -18.30 15.78
CA TRP A 198 -3.18 -18.66 15.83
C TRP A 198 -2.35 -17.67 16.68
N LEU A 199 -2.59 -16.36 16.54
CA LEU A 199 -1.87 -15.35 17.33
C LEU A 199 -2.14 -15.52 18.83
N VAL A 200 -3.41 -15.69 19.22
CA VAL A 200 -3.83 -15.81 20.63
C VAL A 200 -3.43 -17.16 21.23
N GLU A 201 -3.58 -18.27 20.51
CA GLU A 201 -3.18 -19.60 20.98
C GLU A 201 -1.68 -19.70 21.26
N ASN A 202 -0.87 -18.93 20.51
CA ASN A 202 0.57 -18.84 20.73
C ASN A 202 0.97 -17.74 21.73
N GLY A 203 0.01 -17.06 22.36
CA GLY A 203 0.25 -16.05 23.39
C GLY A 203 0.92 -14.77 22.88
N LEU A 204 0.75 -14.45 21.59
CA LEU A 204 1.43 -13.32 20.96
C LEU A 204 0.86 -11.96 21.35
N GLU A 205 -0.34 -11.90 21.94
CA GLU A 205 -0.93 -10.71 22.57
C GLU A 205 -0.11 -10.15 23.73
N LYS A 206 0.84 -10.92 24.26
CA LYS A 206 1.76 -10.49 25.32
C LYS A 206 2.99 -9.76 24.78
N VAL A 207 3.23 -9.82 23.47
CA VAL A 207 4.43 -9.30 22.81
C VAL A 207 4.07 -8.27 21.74
N LEU A 208 3.04 -8.55 20.95
CA LEU A 208 2.55 -7.68 19.89
C LEU A 208 1.49 -6.75 20.46
N SER A 209 1.64 -5.45 20.24
CA SER A 209 0.60 -4.47 20.58
C SER A 209 -0.35 -4.24 19.41
N THR A 210 0.15 -4.29 18.18
CA THR A 210 -0.60 -3.93 16.97
C THR A 210 -0.46 -4.97 15.86
N VAL A 211 -1.56 -5.25 15.16
CA VAL A 211 -1.54 -5.99 13.90
C VAL A 211 -1.84 -5.03 12.74
N HIS A 212 -0.84 -4.83 11.89
CA HIS A 212 -1.00 -4.17 10.60
C HIS A 212 -1.47 -5.20 9.56
N LEU A 213 -2.77 -5.12 9.24
CA LEU A 213 -3.34 -5.81 8.11
C LEU A 213 -2.99 -5.02 6.83
N LEU A 214 -2.14 -5.61 5.99
CA LEU A 214 -1.95 -5.18 4.61
C LEU A 214 -3.31 -5.17 3.88
N PRO A 215 -3.45 -4.46 2.73
CA PRO A 215 -4.76 -4.16 2.17
C PRO A 215 -5.65 -5.41 2.04
N PHE A 216 -6.73 -5.42 2.81
CA PHE A 216 -7.67 -6.53 2.95
C PHE A 216 -8.98 -6.31 2.18
N CYS A 217 -9.10 -5.16 1.51
CA CYS A 217 -10.23 -4.84 0.65
C CYS A 217 -10.18 -5.68 -0.63
N PRO A 218 -11.31 -5.92 -1.32
CA PRO A 218 -11.29 -6.53 -2.64
C PRO A 218 -10.34 -5.78 -3.58
N TYR A 219 -9.49 -6.49 -4.30
CA TYR A 219 -8.46 -5.92 -5.17
C TYR A 219 -8.32 -6.69 -6.49
N SER A 220 -7.67 -6.09 -7.49
CA SER A 220 -7.46 -6.71 -8.82
C SER A 220 -6.00 -7.06 -9.14
N SER A 221 -5.04 -6.35 -8.56
CA SER A 221 -3.60 -6.60 -8.73
C SER A 221 -2.78 -6.02 -7.57
N ASP A 222 -1.46 -6.17 -7.66
CA ASP A 222 -0.47 -5.58 -6.73
C ASP A 222 -0.73 -6.00 -5.27
N ASP A 223 -1.08 -7.28 -5.06
CA ASP A 223 -1.25 -7.91 -3.75
C ASP A 223 -2.05 -7.04 -2.74
N GLY A 224 -3.21 -6.52 -3.17
CA GLY A 224 -4.09 -5.69 -2.33
C GLY A 224 -4.05 -4.19 -2.65
N PHE A 225 -2.99 -3.70 -3.30
CA PHE A 225 -2.80 -2.25 -3.53
C PHE A 225 -3.55 -1.71 -4.76
N SER A 226 -4.26 -2.55 -5.52
CA SER A 226 -5.24 -2.08 -6.52
C SER A 226 -6.66 -2.28 -6.02
N VAL A 227 -7.13 -1.38 -5.15
CA VAL A 227 -8.39 -1.52 -4.39
C VAL A 227 -9.63 -1.33 -5.28
N ILE A 228 -10.59 -2.24 -5.19
CA ILE A 228 -11.86 -2.21 -5.91
C ILE A 228 -12.95 -1.50 -5.10
N ASP A 229 -13.04 -1.79 -3.80
CA ASP A 229 -14.04 -1.23 -2.88
C ASP A 229 -13.42 -1.05 -1.48
N TYR A 230 -13.18 0.20 -1.09
CA TYR A 230 -12.55 0.56 0.18
C TYR A 230 -13.37 0.15 1.41
N LEU A 231 -14.69 0.04 1.31
CA LEU A 231 -15.52 -0.20 2.49
C LEU A 231 -15.94 -1.67 2.66
N ALA A 232 -15.49 -2.55 1.77
CA ALA A 232 -15.69 -3.99 1.83
C ALA A 232 -14.43 -4.71 2.32
N VAL A 233 -14.62 -5.85 2.96
CA VAL A 233 -13.56 -6.84 3.21
C VAL A 233 -13.57 -7.84 2.05
N ASP A 234 -12.38 -8.23 1.58
CA ASP A 234 -12.26 -9.26 0.57
C ASP A 234 -12.92 -10.57 1.06
N PRO A 235 -13.86 -11.13 0.29
CA PRO A 235 -14.62 -12.30 0.73
C PRO A 235 -13.76 -13.56 0.90
N ASP A 236 -12.58 -13.62 0.28
CA ASP A 236 -11.64 -14.72 0.47
C ASP A 236 -10.82 -14.56 1.75
N SER A 237 -10.91 -13.38 2.41
CA SER A 237 -10.21 -13.05 3.66
C SER A 237 -11.13 -13.08 4.89
N GLY A 238 -12.38 -12.59 4.79
CA GLY A 238 -13.36 -12.63 5.88
C GLY A 238 -14.37 -11.47 5.86
N THR A 239 -14.79 -11.02 7.04
CA THR A 239 -15.74 -9.90 7.20
C THR A 239 -15.24 -8.80 8.15
N TRP A 240 -15.98 -7.69 8.25
CA TRP A 240 -15.68 -6.65 9.23
C TRP A 240 -15.83 -7.14 10.67
N GLU A 241 -16.73 -8.10 10.93
CA GLU A 241 -16.85 -8.76 12.23
C GLU A 241 -15.58 -9.55 12.58
N ASP A 242 -14.97 -10.23 11.61
CA ASP A 242 -13.69 -10.94 11.82
C ASP A 242 -12.55 -9.95 12.13
N ILE A 243 -12.50 -8.80 11.43
CA ILE A 243 -11.54 -7.72 11.72
C ILE A 243 -11.77 -7.15 13.12
N ALA A 244 -13.01 -6.86 13.49
CA ALA A 244 -13.35 -6.36 14.82
C ALA A 244 -12.94 -7.36 15.91
N ALA A 245 -13.16 -8.66 15.68
CA ALA A 245 -12.71 -9.71 16.60
C ALA A 245 -11.18 -9.77 16.72
N LEU A 246 -10.43 -9.56 15.63
CA LEU A 246 -8.96 -9.44 15.68
C LEU A 246 -8.51 -8.22 16.49
N GLY A 247 -9.30 -7.14 16.47
CA GLY A 247 -9.06 -5.91 17.23
C GLY A 247 -9.40 -5.98 18.72
N GLU A 248 -9.92 -7.11 19.22
CA GLU A 248 -10.17 -7.30 20.66
C GLU A 248 -8.87 -7.50 21.46
N PRO A 249 -7.95 -8.42 21.08
CA PRO A 249 -6.66 -8.60 21.75
C PRO A 249 -5.54 -7.69 21.24
N PHE A 250 -5.70 -7.01 20.09
CA PHE A 250 -4.68 -6.18 19.47
C PHE A 250 -5.23 -4.82 19.04
N GLU A 251 -4.40 -3.79 19.02
CA GLU A 251 -4.69 -2.59 18.23
C GLU A 251 -4.54 -2.91 16.74
N LEU A 252 -5.28 -2.21 15.87
CA LEU A 252 -5.27 -2.48 14.43
C LEU A 252 -4.62 -1.36 13.62
N MET A 253 -3.89 -1.75 12.58
CA MET A 253 -3.34 -0.83 11.60
C MET A 253 -3.80 -1.21 10.18
N PHE A 254 -4.31 -0.25 9.42
CA PHE A 254 -4.84 -0.45 8.07
C PHE A 254 -4.11 0.41 7.04
N ASP A 255 -3.99 -0.10 5.82
CA ASP A 255 -3.61 0.68 4.64
C ASP A 255 -4.79 1.47 4.08
N LEU A 256 -4.58 2.76 3.86
CA LEU A 256 -5.43 3.60 3.02
C LEU A 256 -4.71 3.87 1.70
N VAL A 257 -5.07 3.10 0.66
CA VAL A 257 -4.58 3.27 -0.71
C VAL A 257 -5.28 4.45 -1.36
N LEU A 258 -4.74 5.65 -1.14
CA LEU A 258 -5.44 6.88 -1.45
C LEU A 258 -5.04 7.52 -2.78
N ASN A 259 -3.86 7.23 -3.32
CA ASN A 259 -3.43 7.87 -4.57
C ASN A 259 -4.23 7.39 -5.79
N HIS A 260 -4.60 6.11 -5.79
CA HIS A 260 -5.13 5.42 -6.95
C HIS A 260 -6.14 4.34 -6.53
N ILE A 261 -6.95 3.91 -7.49
CA ILE A 261 -7.99 2.89 -7.32
C ILE A 261 -7.94 1.92 -8.50
N SER A 262 -8.42 0.70 -8.31
CA SER A 262 -8.53 -0.31 -9.37
C SER A 262 -9.39 0.16 -10.54
N GLN A 263 -8.98 -0.18 -11.76
CA GLN A 263 -9.80 -0.05 -12.97
C GLN A 263 -11.10 -0.90 -12.90
N HIS A 264 -11.19 -1.83 -11.96
CA HIS A 264 -12.37 -2.67 -11.72
C HIS A 264 -13.33 -2.05 -10.68
N SER A 265 -12.99 -0.90 -10.10
CA SER A 265 -13.86 -0.17 -9.17
C SER A 265 -15.12 0.38 -9.85
N GLU A 266 -16.18 0.53 -9.06
CA GLU A 266 -17.42 1.16 -9.55
C GLU A 266 -17.20 2.64 -9.90
N TRP A 267 -16.27 3.32 -9.22
CA TRP A 267 -15.94 4.71 -9.53
C TRP A 267 -15.41 4.83 -10.97
N TYR A 268 -14.49 3.95 -11.35
CA TYR A 268 -13.93 3.96 -12.70
C TYR A 268 -14.93 3.43 -13.75
N ALA A 269 -15.78 2.47 -13.37
CA ALA A 269 -16.87 2.02 -14.23
C ALA A 269 -17.85 3.17 -14.54
N ALA A 270 -18.24 3.96 -13.54
CA ALA A 270 -19.10 5.13 -13.68
C ALA A 270 -18.43 6.25 -14.49
N TYR A 271 -17.14 6.49 -14.28
CA TYR A 271 -16.33 7.40 -15.10
C TYR A 271 -16.37 7.04 -16.59
N LYS A 272 -16.16 5.77 -16.93
CA LYS A 272 -16.23 5.29 -18.33
C LYS A 272 -17.63 5.46 -18.94
N ARG A 273 -18.68 5.44 -18.11
CA ARG A 273 -20.07 5.73 -18.55
C ARG A 273 -20.38 7.22 -18.61
N GLY A 274 -19.50 8.09 -18.10
CA GLY A 274 -19.69 9.55 -18.07
C GLY A 274 -20.71 9.99 -17.03
N GLU A 275 -20.82 9.24 -15.92
CA GLU A 275 -21.79 9.51 -14.86
C GLU A 275 -21.24 10.50 -13.84
N SER A 276 -21.93 11.63 -13.66
CA SER A 276 -21.61 12.57 -12.58
C SER A 276 -21.92 11.94 -11.22
N PRO A 277 -21.05 12.13 -10.19
CA PRO A 277 -19.87 12.99 -10.21
C PRO A 277 -18.55 12.29 -10.62
N TYR A 278 -18.60 11.00 -10.96
CA TYR A 278 -17.42 10.16 -11.22
C TYR A 278 -16.68 10.52 -12.51
N ASP A 279 -17.34 11.20 -13.45
CA ASP A 279 -16.73 11.77 -14.64
C ASP A 279 -15.58 12.74 -14.37
N ARG A 280 -15.45 13.25 -13.13
CA ARG A 280 -14.37 14.16 -12.67
C ARG A 280 -13.37 13.52 -11.70
N PHE A 281 -13.57 12.25 -11.32
CA PHE A 281 -12.79 11.58 -10.26
C PHE A 281 -11.39 11.16 -10.70
N PHE A 282 -11.12 11.16 -12.00
CA PHE A 282 -9.88 10.69 -12.59
C PHE A 282 -9.24 11.78 -13.42
N ILE A 283 -7.91 11.69 -13.56
CA ILE A 283 -7.13 12.69 -14.28
C ILE A 283 -7.08 12.30 -15.76
N GLU A 284 -7.88 12.97 -16.58
CA GLU A 284 -7.70 12.95 -18.04
C GLU A 284 -6.49 13.81 -18.42
N ALA A 285 -5.59 13.25 -19.22
CA ALA A 285 -4.35 13.89 -19.64
C ALA A 285 -4.21 13.86 -21.17
N ASP A 286 -3.60 14.89 -21.76
CA ASP A 286 -3.31 14.94 -23.18
C ASP A 286 -1.92 14.32 -23.45
N PRO A 287 -1.82 13.17 -24.14
CA PRO A 287 -0.56 12.51 -24.42
C PRO A 287 0.41 13.33 -25.28
N ALA A 288 -0.03 14.44 -25.89
CA ALA A 288 0.83 15.37 -26.63
C ALA A 288 1.59 16.36 -25.74
N LEU A 289 1.27 16.46 -24.45
CA LEU A 289 1.93 17.37 -23.51
C LEU A 289 3.25 16.79 -22.97
N ASP A 290 4.07 17.67 -22.39
CA ASP A 290 5.37 17.32 -21.80
C ASP A 290 5.24 16.87 -20.35
N TYR A 291 5.55 15.59 -20.11
CA TYR A 291 5.54 14.94 -18.80
C TYR A 291 6.96 14.60 -18.29
N THR A 292 8.02 15.11 -18.92
CA THR A 292 9.41 14.74 -18.60
C THR A 292 9.83 15.03 -17.16
N GLN A 293 9.21 16.03 -16.52
CA GLN A 293 9.50 16.36 -15.12
C GLN A 293 8.80 15.42 -14.12
N VAL A 294 7.76 14.71 -14.52
CA VAL A 294 6.97 13.85 -13.62
C VAL A 294 7.82 12.69 -13.10
N THR A 295 7.92 12.56 -11.78
CA THR A 295 8.60 11.44 -11.13
C THR A 295 7.79 10.17 -11.30
N ARG A 296 8.43 9.09 -11.76
CA ARG A 296 7.79 7.80 -12.01
C ARG A 296 8.45 6.69 -11.19
N PRO A 297 7.70 6.02 -10.28
CA PRO A 297 8.25 4.92 -9.49
C PRO A 297 8.46 3.65 -10.32
N ARG A 298 7.75 3.53 -11.46
CA ARG A 298 7.80 2.38 -12.35
C ARG A 298 8.21 2.81 -13.76
N SER A 299 8.87 1.92 -14.48
CA SER A 299 9.20 2.09 -15.91
C SER A 299 8.02 1.83 -16.86
N LEU A 300 6.77 1.83 -16.34
CA LEU A 300 5.52 1.62 -17.07
C LEU A 300 4.92 2.95 -17.55
N PRO A 301 4.26 3.00 -18.73
CA PRO A 301 3.70 4.24 -19.26
C PRO A 301 2.86 5.02 -18.24
N LEU A 302 3.06 6.34 -18.17
CA LEU A 302 2.34 7.22 -17.24
C LEU A 302 0.85 7.35 -17.59
N LEU A 303 0.51 7.23 -18.88
CA LEU A 303 -0.83 7.42 -19.39
C LEU A 303 -1.36 6.14 -20.01
N THR A 304 -2.60 5.80 -19.66
CA THR A 304 -3.30 4.62 -20.18
C THR A 304 -4.49 5.06 -21.04
N ALA A 305 -4.54 4.58 -22.29
CA ALA A 305 -5.65 4.84 -23.19
C ALA A 305 -6.89 4.03 -22.76
N VAL A 306 -8.05 4.67 -22.71
CA VAL A 306 -9.32 4.07 -22.32
C VAL A 306 -10.46 4.52 -23.23
N GLU A 307 -11.34 3.59 -23.56
CA GLU A 307 -12.61 3.88 -24.24
C GLU A 307 -13.69 4.28 -23.22
N THR A 308 -14.30 5.44 -23.44
CA THR A 308 -15.38 5.97 -22.60
C THR A 308 -16.61 6.28 -23.47
N SER A 309 -17.77 6.51 -22.83
CA SER A 309 -18.98 6.98 -23.52
C SER A 309 -18.79 8.34 -24.21
N ARG A 310 -17.77 9.11 -23.81
CA ARG A 310 -17.36 10.40 -24.39
C ARG A 310 -16.26 10.26 -25.45
N GLY A 311 -15.92 9.03 -25.85
CA GLY A 311 -14.87 8.67 -26.79
C GLY A 311 -13.54 8.29 -26.11
N PRO A 312 -12.46 8.12 -26.90
CA PRO A 312 -11.15 7.75 -26.38
C PRO A 312 -10.59 8.83 -25.45
N ARG A 313 -10.01 8.42 -24.33
CA ARG A 313 -9.32 9.28 -23.35
C ARG A 313 -8.00 8.65 -22.94
N HIS A 314 -7.12 9.45 -22.35
CA HIS A 314 -5.93 8.96 -21.66
C HIS A 314 -6.05 9.35 -20.19
N VAL A 315 -5.93 8.37 -19.30
CA VAL A 315 -5.99 8.57 -17.85
C VAL A 315 -4.61 8.40 -17.24
N TRP A 316 -4.37 9.13 -16.15
CA TRP A 316 -3.12 9.05 -15.39
C TRP A 316 -3.03 7.74 -14.59
N THR A 317 -1.92 7.03 -14.76
CA THR A 317 -1.63 5.72 -14.15
C THR A 317 -0.17 5.66 -13.71
N THR A 318 0.12 6.20 -12.52
CA THR A 318 1.48 6.37 -11.97
C THR A 318 2.21 5.03 -11.79
N PHE A 319 1.46 3.98 -11.44
CA PHE A 319 2.01 2.67 -11.06
C PHE A 319 1.81 1.61 -12.13
N SER A 320 0.57 1.36 -12.55
CA SER A 320 0.22 0.38 -13.58
C SER A 320 -1.09 0.76 -14.26
N ASP A 321 -1.42 0.12 -15.40
CA ASP A 321 -2.68 0.34 -16.12
C ASP A 321 -3.92 -0.14 -15.36
N ASP A 322 -3.74 -0.93 -14.30
CA ASP A 322 -4.80 -1.35 -13.37
C ASP A 322 -5.05 -0.33 -12.25
N GLN A 323 -4.08 0.54 -11.97
CA GLN A 323 -4.09 1.51 -10.88
C GLN A 323 -4.32 2.92 -11.42
N ILE A 324 -5.57 3.37 -11.40
CA ILE A 324 -5.99 4.66 -11.95
C ILE A 324 -5.89 5.74 -10.88
N ASP A 325 -5.06 6.77 -11.11
CA ASP A 325 -4.86 7.86 -10.16
C ASP A 325 -6.14 8.69 -9.95
N LEU A 326 -6.44 8.97 -8.69
CA LEU A 326 -7.55 9.82 -8.28
C LEU A 326 -7.19 11.30 -8.47
N ASN A 327 -8.17 12.08 -8.91
CA ASN A 327 -8.05 13.53 -9.12
C ASN A 327 -8.34 14.31 -7.84
N TYR A 328 -7.32 14.49 -6.98
CA TYR A 328 -7.45 15.30 -5.76
C TYR A 328 -7.73 16.79 -6.01
N GLY A 329 -7.51 17.27 -7.23
CA GLY A 329 -7.96 18.60 -7.67
C GLY A 329 -9.49 18.74 -7.69
N GLU A 330 -10.25 17.65 -7.65
CA GLU A 330 -11.70 17.63 -7.47
C GLU A 330 -12.05 17.52 -5.97
N PRO A 331 -12.72 18.53 -5.36
CA PRO A 331 -12.96 18.54 -3.92
C PRO A 331 -13.77 17.36 -3.39
N LEU A 332 -14.69 16.80 -4.19
CA LEU A 332 -15.47 15.64 -3.78
C LEU A 332 -14.62 14.36 -3.64
N VAL A 333 -13.49 14.25 -4.38
CA VAL A 333 -12.56 13.13 -4.21
C VAL A 333 -11.91 13.19 -2.83
N LEU A 334 -11.42 14.36 -2.41
CA LEU A 334 -10.86 14.54 -1.07
C LEU A 334 -11.91 14.26 0.01
N ALA A 335 -13.12 14.79 -0.13
CA ALA A 335 -14.20 14.56 0.83
C ALA A 335 -14.51 13.07 1.04
N ARG A 336 -14.61 12.29 -0.04
CA ARG A 336 -14.86 10.84 0.04
C ARG A 336 -13.69 10.05 0.63
N MET A 337 -12.46 10.43 0.30
CA MET A 337 -11.28 9.76 0.86
C MET A 337 -11.12 10.06 2.35
N LEU A 338 -11.44 11.29 2.79
CA LEU A 338 -11.53 11.62 4.22
C LEU A 338 -12.67 10.87 4.92
N ARG A 339 -13.80 10.66 4.24
CA ARG A 339 -14.88 9.82 4.77
C ARG A 339 -14.39 8.37 4.98
N ILE A 340 -13.72 7.78 3.99
CA ILE A 340 -13.14 6.43 4.11
C ILE A 340 -12.14 6.36 5.26
N LEU A 341 -11.28 7.37 5.42
CA LEU A 341 -10.34 7.46 6.53
C LEU A 341 -11.06 7.41 7.89
N VAL A 342 -12.13 8.19 8.06
CA VAL A 342 -12.93 8.18 9.30
C VAL A 342 -13.66 6.86 9.50
N GLU A 343 -14.18 6.24 8.44
CA GLU A 343 -14.79 4.91 8.52
C GLU A 343 -13.79 3.85 9.00
N TYR A 344 -12.54 3.87 8.51
CA TYR A 344 -11.49 2.96 8.98
C TYR A 344 -11.20 3.17 10.47
N ALA A 345 -11.07 4.42 10.90
CA ALA A 345 -10.86 4.78 12.29
C ALA A 345 -12.03 4.30 13.18
N MET A 346 -13.28 4.55 12.77
CA MET A 346 -14.48 4.12 13.49
C MET A 346 -14.66 2.60 13.51
N ARG A 347 -14.04 1.88 12.57
CA ARG A 347 -14.01 0.41 12.52
C ARG A 347 -12.81 -0.20 13.25
N GLY A 348 -12.08 0.59 14.04
CA GLY A 348 -11.06 0.10 14.97
C GLY A 348 -9.62 0.36 14.54
N ALA A 349 -9.37 1.10 13.45
CA ALA A 349 -8.00 1.46 13.09
C ALA A 349 -7.36 2.40 14.14
N ARG A 350 -6.35 1.88 14.84
CA ARG A 350 -5.45 2.66 15.71
C ARG A 350 -4.41 3.44 14.91
N ILE A 351 -3.90 2.86 13.82
CA ILE A 351 -2.97 3.52 12.90
C ILE A 351 -3.53 3.38 11.48
N VAL A 352 -3.51 4.46 10.70
CA VAL A 352 -3.79 4.40 9.27
C VAL A 352 -2.52 4.75 8.50
N ARG A 353 -2.04 3.80 7.68
CA ARG A 353 -0.92 3.98 6.75
C ARG A 353 -1.41 4.63 5.47
N LEU A 354 -0.84 5.79 5.13
CA LEU A 354 -1.15 6.50 3.89
C LEU A 354 -0.24 6.01 2.77
N ASP A 355 -0.76 5.10 1.94
CA ASP A 355 0.00 4.47 0.86
C ASP A 355 0.15 5.40 -0.35
N ALA A 356 1.36 5.42 -0.95
CA ALA A 356 1.64 6.25 -2.13
C ALA A 356 1.29 7.75 -1.94
N ILE A 357 1.29 8.25 -0.69
CA ILE A 357 0.90 9.62 -0.35
C ILE A 357 1.73 10.67 -1.11
N THR A 358 3.00 10.36 -1.38
CA THR A 358 3.91 11.24 -2.13
C THR A 358 3.34 11.72 -3.47
N TYR A 359 2.52 10.91 -4.15
CA TYR A 359 2.02 11.16 -5.50
C TYR A 359 0.65 11.83 -5.56
N LEU A 360 0.07 12.20 -4.40
CA LEU A 360 -1.35 12.57 -4.28
C LEU A 360 -1.79 13.68 -5.24
N TRP A 361 -0.99 14.76 -5.31
CA TRP A 361 -1.32 15.95 -6.07
C TRP A 361 -0.53 16.05 -7.38
N LYS A 362 -1.21 16.41 -8.47
CA LYS A 362 -0.64 16.46 -9.82
C LYS A 362 -0.67 17.88 -10.36
N ARG A 363 0.48 18.36 -10.84
CA ARG A 363 0.62 19.66 -11.51
C ARG A 363 1.61 19.53 -12.65
N LEU A 364 1.13 19.72 -13.89
CA LEU A 364 2.00 19.69 -15.06
C LEU A 364 3.12 20.72 -14.93
N GLY A 365 4.33 20.35 -15.34
CA GLY A 365 5.52 21.19 -15.18
C GLY A 365 6.21 21.09 -13.81
N THR A 366 5.77 20.18 -12.94
CA THR A 366 6.47 19.83 -11.69
C THR A 366 6.77 18.33 -11.63
N THR A 367 7.43 17.90 -10.56
CA THR A 367 7.71 16.49 -10.30
C THR A 367 6.47 15.67 -9.92
N CYS A 368 5.36 16.32 -9.57
CA CYS A 368 4.14 15.68 -9.04
C CYS A 368 4.40 14.79 -7.80
N VAL A 369 5.45 15.09 -7.05
CA VAL A 369 5.76 14.46 -5.76
C VAL A 369 6.00 15.52 -4.70
N HIS A 370 5.55 15.26 -3.47
CA HIS A 370 5.74 16.16 -2.31
C HIS A 370 5.22 17.59 -2.51
N LEU A 371 4.17 17.77 -3.33
CA LEU A 371 3.65 19.10 -3.57
C LEU A 371 3.03 19.68 -2.28
N PRO A 372 3.03 21.01 -2.08
CA PRO A 372 2.48 21.63 -0.87
C PRO A 372 1.04 21.22 -0.56
N GLU A 373 0.23 20.98 -1.60
CA GLU A 373 -1.14 20.50 -1.46
C GLU A 373 -1.21 19.09 -0.86
N THR A 374 -0.26 18.21 -1.17
CA THR A 374 -0.15 16.87 -0.55
C THR A 374 0.03 17.01 0.96
N HIS A 375 0.96 17.86 1.40
CA HIS A 375 1.18 18.12 2.83
C HIS A 375 -0.08 18.68 3.51
N GLU A 376 -0.74 19.68 2.92
CA GLU A 376 -1.97 20.22 3.49
C GLU A 376 -3.11 19.20 3.57
N VAL A 377 -3.18 18.24 2.63
CA VAL A 377 -4.12 17.13 2.72
C VAL A 377 -3.81 16.20 3.91
N VAL A 378 -2.54 15.84 4.14
CA VAL A 378 -2.16 14.99 5.29
C VAL A 378 -2.46 15.69 6.61
N LYS A 379 -2.20 16.99 6.70
CA LYS A 379 -2.54 17.78 7.88
C LYS A 379 -4.05 17.85 8.11
N LEU A 380 -4.83 17.95 7.03
CA LEU A 380 -6.30 17.88 7.11
C LEU A 380 -6.79 16.50 7.57
N MET A 381 -6.16 15.42 7.11
CA MET A 381 -6.45 14.06 7.58
C MET A 381 -6.26 13.94 9.09
N ARG A 382 -5.16 14.47 9.63
CA ARG A 382 -4.93 14.50 11.08
C ARG A 382 -5.99 15.30 11.82
N ASP A 383 -6.35 16.48 11.33
CA ASP A 383 -7.33 17.33 12.00
C ASP A 383 -8.74 16.72 11.99
N VAL A 384 -9.11 16.05 10.90
CA VAL A 384 -10.37 15.30 10.81
C VAL A 384 -10.37 14.13 11.79
N LEU A 385 -9.28 13.36 11.88
CA LEU A 385 -9.16 12.29 12.86
C LEU A 385 -9.20 12.83 14.29
N ALA A 386 -8.53 13.95 14.59
CA ALA A 386 -8.60 14.58 15.91
C ALA A 386 -10.03 14.94 16.33
N ALA A 387 -10.92 15.25 15.37
CA ALA A 387 -12.32 15.56 15.65
C ALA A 387 -13.25 14.34 15.76
N TYR A 388 -12.95 13.23 15.04
CA TYR A 388 -13.84 12.07 14.94
C TYR A 388 -13.33 10.82 15.66
N SER A 389 -12.02 10.61 15.70
CA SER A 389 -11.32 9.50 16.35
C SER A 389 -9.95 9.96 16.86
N PRO A 390 -9.88 10.70 17.99
CA PRO A 390 -8.65 11.32 18.50
C PRO A 390 -7.51 10.32 18.79
N ARG A 391 -7.85 9.04 18.94
CA ARG A 391 -6.90 7.95 19.18
C ARG A 391 -6.24 7.42 17.90
N THR A 392 -6.75 7.74 16.72
CA THR A 392 -6.19 7.20 15.46
C THR A 392 -4.98 8.01 15.03
N LEU A 393 -3.88 7.30 14.77
CA LEU A 393 -2.61 7.85 14.33
C LEU A 393 -2.49 7.79 12.80
N VAL A 394 -1.70 8.71 12.26
CA VAL A 394 -1.42 8.82 10.83
C VAL A 394 0.04 8.47 10.61
N LEU A 395 0.27 7.44 9.81
CA LEU A 395 1.60 7.01 9.36
C LEU A 395 1.69 7.27 7.87
N THR A 396 2.67 8.07 7.43
CA THR A 396 2.94 8.25 6.01
C THR A 396 3.91 7.20 5.52
N GLU A 397 3.64 6.66 4.33
CA GLU A 397 4.65 5.88 3.62
C GLU A 397 5.27 6.67 2.48
N THR A 398 6.52 7.10 2.70
CA THR A 398 7.31 7.75 1.67
C THR A 398 8.71 7.16 1.61
N ASN A 399 8.93 6.24 0.67
CA ASN A 399 10.25 5.65 0.43
C ASN A 399 11.18 6.61 -0.34
N VAL A 400 11.61 7.67 0.34
CA VAL A 400 12.41 8.79 -0.19
C VAL A 400 13.56 9.12 0.77
N PRO A 401 14.54 9.97 0.37
CA PRO A 401 15.61 10.39 1.26
C PRO A 401 15.09 10.94 2.60
N HIS A 402 15.87 10.74 3.67
CA HIS A 402 15.45 11.01 5.05
C HIS A 402 14.85 12.41 5.26
N VAL A 403 15.46 13.46 4.69
CA VAL A 403 14.98 14.86 4.80
C VAL A 403 13.58 15.03 4.22
N GLU A 404 13.31 14.41 3.07
CA GLU A 404 12.00 14.47 2.42
C GLU A 404 10.97 13.65 3.21
N ASN A 405 11.37 12.52 3.77
CA ASN A 405 10.49 11.66 4.57
C ASN A 405 10.06 12.34 5.88
N ILE A 406 10.98 12.94 6.64
CA ILE A 406 10.63 13.63 7.91
C ILE A 406 9.88 14.96 7.69
N SER A 407 9.85 15.49 6.46
CA SER A 407 9.08 16.69 6.14
C SER A 407 7.58 16.49 6.38
N TYR A 408 7.09 15.25 6.35
CA TYR A 408 5.70 14.88 6.66
C TYR A 408 5.35 14.95 8.15
N PHE A 409 6.28 15.28 9.06
CA PHE A 409 5.90 15.68 10.41
C PHE A 409 5.27 17.10 10.42
N GLY A 410 5.54 17.91 9.39
CA GLY A 410 4.98 19.24 9.26
C GLY A 410 5.66 20.27 10.18
N GLN A 411 4.86 21.19 10.71
CA GLN A 411 5.33 22.31 11.53
C GLN A 411 4.73 22.22 12.94
N LEU A 412 5.37 22.86 13.92
CA LEU A 412 4.78 22.95 15.26
C LEU A 412 3.49 23.78 15.22
N ASP A 413 2.38 23.19 15.63
CA ASP A 413 1.14 23.89 15.86
C ASP A 413 1.28 24.71 17.16
N PRO A 414 1.17 26.04 17.10
CA PRO A 414 1.31 26.89 18.28
C PRO A 414 0.23 26.65 19.35
N ARG A 415 -0.88 25.98 19.01
CA ARG A 415 -1.97 25.66 19.94
C ARG A 415 -1.68 24.43 20.79
N THR A 416 -1.02 23.42 20.22
CA THR A 416 -0.78 22.12 20.87
C THR A 416 0.68 21.94 21.28
N GLY A 417 1.61 22.65 20.63
CA GLY A 417 3.05 22.45 20.77
C GLY A 417 3.57 21.19 20.08
N GLU A 418 2.72 20.48 19.35
CA GLU A 418 3.06 19.28 18.57
C GLU A 418 3.21 19.61 17.08
N ALA A 419 3.89 18.75 16.33
CA ALA A 419 3.88 18.84 14.87
C ALA A 419 2.44 18.67 14.33
N ASP A 420 2.10 19.29 13.19
CA ASP A 420 0.73 19.43 12.69
C ASP A 420 0.34 18.49 11.54
N GLU A 421 1.21 17.54 11.17
CA GLU A 421 1.01 16.64 10.02
C GLU A 421 1.00 15.16 10.42
N ALA A 422 1.84 14.27 9.91
CA ALA A 422 1.84 12.86 10.30
C ALA A 422 2.30 12.67 11.76
N HIS A 423 1.79 11.60 12.39
CA HIS A 423 2.28 11.17 13.70
C HIS A 423 3.53 10.30 13.56
N MET A 424 3.63 9.54 12.47
CA MET A 424 4.68 8.57 12.25
C MET A 424 5.16 8.61 10.79
N VAL A 425 6.45 8.34 10.59
CA VAL A 425 7.04 8.08 9.27
C VAL A 425 7.86 6.79 9.32
N TYR A 426 7.94 6.05 8.22
CA TYR A 426 8.85 4.90 8.16
C TYR A 426 10.30 5.36 8.09
N GLN A 427 11.19 4.71 8.84
CA GLN A 427 12.63 4.98 8.75
C GLN A 427 13.29 4.12 7.65
N PHE A 428 13.04 4.45 6.38
CA PHE A 428 13.50 3.67 5.22
C PHE A 428 15.03 3.57 5.08
N SER A 429 15.80 4.50 5.66
CA SER A 429 17.26 4.45 5.63
C SER A 429 17.83 3.35 6.52
N LEU A 430 17.14 2.95 7.59
CA LEU A 430 17.66 2.01 8.59
C LEU A 430 17.83 0.58 8.03
N PRO A 431 16.83 -0.06 7.38
CA PRO A 431 16.97 -1.42 6.87
C PRO A 431 18.17 -1.65 5.93
N PRO A 432 18.43 -0.82 4.90
CA PRO A 432 19.58 -1.03 4.02
C PRO A 432 20.92 -0.78 4.72
N LEU A 433 21.01 0.18 5.64
CA LEU A 433 22.23 0.40 6.43
C LEU A 433 22.53 -0.75 7.39
N LEU A 434 21.48 -1.31 8.01
CA LEU A 434 21.62 -2.48 8.86
C LEU A 434 22.08 -3.70 8.06
N LEU A 435 21.48 -3.93 6.88
CA LEU A 435 21.89 -5.00 5.98
C LEU A 435 23.34 -4.83 5.52
N GLU A 436 23.75 -3.61 5.16
CA GLU A 436 25.14 -3.30 4.79
C GLU A 436 26.10 -3.68 5.92
N ALA A 437 25.82 -3.26 7.16
CA ALA A 437 26.69 -3.53 8.30
C ALA A 437 26.86 -5.03 8.57
N PHE A 438 25.80 -5.83 8.38
CA PHE A 438 25.88 -7.29 8.46
C PHE A 438 26.73 -7.90 7.34
N LEU A 439 26.64 -7.35 6.12
CA LEU A 439 27.35 -7.88 4.95
C LEU A 439 28.82 -7.49 4.93
N SER A 440 29.15 -6.26 5.34
CA SER A 440 30.52 -5.74 5.39
C SER A 440 31.26 -6.14 6.67
N GLY A 441 30.52 -6.45 7.75
CA GLY A 441 31.09 -6.60 9.08
C GLY A 441 31.56 -5.28 9.69
N ASP A 442 31.15 -4.14 9.12
CA ASP A 442 31.51 -2.79 9.54
C ASP A 442 30.26 -1.94 9.75
N ALA A 443 30.03 -1.49 10.98
CA ALA A 443 28.88 -0.66 11.34
C ALA A 443 29.15 0.86 11.22
N THR A 444 30.26 1.28 10.60
CA THR A 444 30.65 2.70 10.50
C THR A 444 29.57 3.55 9.85
N ALA A 445 29.04 3.13 8.69
CA ALA A 445 28.00 3.88 7.98
C ALA A 445 26.70 3.99 8.79
N LEU A 446 26.27 2.89 9.42
CA LEU A 446 25.09 2.85 10.29
C LEU A 446 25.26 3.77 11.52
N ARG A 447 26.42 3.69 12.19
CA ARG A 447 26.74 4.52 13.35
C ARG A 447 26.77 5.99 12.99
N ASP A 448 27.44 6.34 11.89
CA ASP A 448 27.57 7.73 11.46
C ASP A 448 26.19 8.30 11.09
N TRP A 449 25.33 7.51 10.44
CA TRP A 449 23.94 7.91 10.19
C TRP A 449 23.14 8.10 11.49
N LEU A 450 23.17 7.13 12.42
CA LEU A 450 22.48 7.23 13.72
C LEU A 450 22.92 8.44 14.54
N THR A 451 24.21 8.79 14.50
CA THR A 451 24.79 9.92 15.26
C THR A 451 24.30 11.28 14.74
N ASN A 452 23.89 11.33 13.47
CA ASN A 452 23.41 12.55 12.81
C ASN A 452 21.87 12.63 12.72
N LEU A 453 21.14 11.75 13.41
CA LEU A 453 19.68 11.83 13.48
C LEU A 453 19.23 12.83 14.55
N ASP A 454 18.38 13.75 14.15
CA ASP A 454 17.66 14.61 15.08
C ASP A 454 16.49 13.84 15.72
N PRO A 455 16.14 14.15 16.98
CA PRO A 455 14.91 13.61 17.58
C PRO A 455 13.69 14.10 16.79
N PRO A 456 12.64 13.27 16.67
CA PRO A 456 11.41 13.69 16.01
C PRO A 456 10.76 14.85 16.79
N PRO A 457 9.99 15.72 16.12
CA PRO A 457 9.23 16.78 16.78
C PRO A 457 8.25 16.22 17.84
N PRO A 458 7.81 17.04 18.81
CA PRO A 458 6.79 16.63 19.79
C PRO A 458 5.52 16.10 19.11
N GLY A 459 5.00 15.00 19.63
CA GLY A 459 3.82 14.33 19.08
C GLY A 459 4.11 13.43 17.87
N CYS A 460 5.39 13.15 17.57
CA CYS A 460 5.82 12.31 16.45
C CYS A 460 6.80 11.20 16.86
N THR A 461 6.89 10.14 16.05
CA THR A 461 7.87 9.05 16.21
C THR A 461 8.38 8.50 14.89
#